data_AF-A0A969ARF5-F1
#
_entry.id   AF-A0A969ARF5-F1
#
_cell.length_a   1.000
_cell.length_b   1.000
_cell.length_c   1.000
_cell.angle_alpha   90.00
_cell.angle_beta   90.00
_cell.angle_gamma   90.00
#
_symmetry.space_group_name_H-M   'P 1'
#
loop_
_entity.id
_entity.type
_entity.pdbx_description
1 polymer ?
#
loop_
_entity_poly.entity_id
_entity_poly.type
_entity_poly.pdbx_seq_one_letter_code
_entity_poly.pdbx_strand_id
1 'polypeptide(L)' 'MLVRVLKNLAELNQALGEGAVAQQYCQQALALATELGIPLQAECEALLQQIEANQGDNEI' A
#
# COMPACT_ATOMS: atom_id res chain seq x y z
N MET A 1 0.35 15.57 0.32
CA MET A 1 1.80 15.22 0.40
C MET A 1 2.02 13.95 1.22
N LEU A 2 1.40 13.83 2.40
CA LEU A 2 1.49 12.65 3.29
C LEU A 2 1.07 11.32 2.63
N VAL A 3 -0.05 11.29 1.89
CA VAL A 3 -0.51 10.08 1.18
C VAL A 3 0.56 9.52 0.24
N ARG A 4 1.25 10.39 -0.51
CA ARG A 4 2.34 9.98 -1.41
C ARG A 4 3.53 9.40 -0.66
N VAL A 5 3.85 9.94 0.53
CA VAL A 5 4.94 9.40 1.36
C VAL A 5 4.58 8.00 1.85
N LEU A 6 3.35 7.80 2.32
CA LEU A 6 2.86 6.49 2.77
C LEU A 6 2.84 5.47 1.63
N LYS A 7 2.38 5.87 0.44
CA LYS A 7 2.43 5.04 -0.78
C LYS A 7 3.87 4.61 -1.10
N ASN A 8 4.81 5.55 -1.12
CA ASN A 8 6.21 5.24 -1.42
C ASN A 8 6.83 4.31 -0.38
N LEU A 9 6.46 4.45 0.90
CA LEU A 9 6.88 3.52 1.96
C LEU A 9 6.29 2.13 1.73
N ALA A 10 5.03 2.01 1.32
CA ALA A 10 4.44 0.73 0.99
C ALA A 10 5.18 0.03 -0.17
N GLU A 11 5.46 0.76 -1.26
CA GLU A 11 6.23 0.24 -2.40
C GLU A 11 7.63 -0.21 -2.00
N LEU A 12 8.33 0.57 -1.17
CA LEU A 12 9.68 0.23 -0.70
C LEU A 12 9.66 -1.03 0.17
N ASN A 13 8.73 -1.13 1.12
CA ASN A 13 8.63 -2.31 2.00
C ASN A 13 8.20 -3.56 1.22
N GLN A 14 7.35 -3.41 0.21
CA GLN A 14 7.01 -4.51 -0.70
C GLN A 14 8.24 -5.01 -1.45
N ALA A 15 9.09 -4.10 -1.95
CA ALA A 15 10.34 -4.45 -2.62
C ALA A 15 11.37 -5.10 -1.68
N LEU A 16 11.30 -4.81 -0.38
CA LEU A 16 12.12 -5.44 0.66
C LEU A 16 11.57 -6.82 1.11
N GLY A 17 10.42 -7.25 0.59
CA GLY A 17 9.75 -8.48 1.02
C GLY A 17 8.99 -8.36 2.34
N GLU A 18 8.92 -7.15 2.92
CA GLU A 18 8.18 -6.87 4.16
C GLU A 18 6.70 -6.59 3.84
N GLY A 19 6.01 -7.59 3.31
CA GLY A 19 4.63 -7.46 2.85
C GLY A 19 3.67 -6.93 3.91
N ALA A 20 3.81 -7.36 5.17
CA ALA A 20 2.93 -6.92 6.26
C ALA A 20 3.09 -5.42 6.56
N VAL A 21 4.33 -4.93 6.54
CA VAL A 21 4.66 -3.52 6.74
C VAL A 21 4.20 -2.70 5.53
N ALA A 22 4.38 -3.23 4.31
CA ALA A 22 3.88 -2.63 3.09
C ALA A 22 2.36 -2.45 3.12
N GLN A 23 1.64 -3.49 3.53
CA GLN A 23 0.18 -3.49 3.64
C GLN A 23 -0.29 -2.42 4.63
N GLN A 24 0.35 -2.32 5.81
CA GLN A 24 0.02 -1.33 6.82
C GLN A 24 0.21 0.10 6.33
N TYR A 25 1.28 0.40 5.59
CA TYR A 25 1.48 1.73 5.01
C TYR A 25 0.50 2.02 3.87
N CYS A 26 0.18 1.02 3.05
CA CYS A 26 -0.76 1.17 1.95
C CYS A 26 -2.20 1.43 2.45
N GLN A 27 -2.63 0.73 3.51
CA GLN A 27 -3.92 0.94 4.15
C GLN A 27 -4.04 2.35 4.77
N GLN A 28 -2.98 2.86 5.40
CA GLN A 28 -2.95 4.24 5.91
C GLN A 28 -3.03 5.26 4.77
N ALA A 29 -2.30 5.02 3.66
CA ALA A 29 -2.38 5.88 2.47
C ALA A 29 -3.81 5.89 1.90
N LEU A 30 -4.43 4.72 1.80
CA LEU A 30 -5.79 4.56 1.30
C LEU A 30 -6.80 5.28 2.18
N ALA A 31 -6.77 5.07 3.49
CA ALA A 31 -7.69 5.73 4.44
C ALA A 31 -7.63 7.25 4.31
N LEU A 32 -6.41 7.81 4.24
CA LEU A 32 -6.21 9.24 4.09
C LEU A 32 -6.61 9.75 2.69
N ALA A 33 -6.38 8.96 1.64
CA ALA A 33 -6.81 9.31 0.29
C ALA A 33 -8.33 9.36 0.16
N THR A 34 -9.03 8.41 0.79
CA THR A 34 -10.49 8.34 0.88
C THR A 34 -11.06 9.50 1.69
N GLU A 35 -10.47 9.81 2.85
CA GLU A 35 -10.89 10.94 3.69
C GLU A 35 -10.74 12.28 2.96
N LEU A 36 -9.66 12.45 2.20
CA LEU A 36 -9.39 13.66 1.43
C LEU A 36 -10.11 13.69 0.07
N GLY A 37 -10.73 12.59 -0.36
CA GLY A 37 -11.39 12.46 -1.65
C GLY A 37 -10.47 12.71 -2.85
N ILE A 38 -9.19 12.32 -2.75
CA ILE A 38 -8.19 12.56 -3.79
C ILE A 38 -8.07 11.38 -4.75
N PRO A 39 -7.70 11.62 -6.03
CA PRO A 39 -7.60 10.57 -7.05
C PRO A 39 -6.57 9.48 -6.72
N LEU A 40 -5.66 9.74 -5.78
CA LEU A 40 -4.66 8.78 -5.32
C LEU A 40 -5.26 7.55 -4.63
N GLN A 41 -6.54 7.57 -4.28
CA GLN A 41 -7.25 6.42 -3.71
C GLN A 41 -7.12 5.19 -4.62
N ALA A 42 -7.40 5.34 -5.92
CA ALA A 42 -7.35 4.24 -6.88
C ALA A 42 -5.94 3.64 -7.00
N GLU A 43 -4.89 4.47 -6.93
CA GLU A 43 -3.50 4.00 -6.91
C GLU A 43 -3.19 3.21 -5.63
N CYS A 44 -3.70 3.65 -4.48
CA CYS A 44 -3.49 2.96 -3.21
C CYS A 44 -4.26 1.63 -3.14
N GLU A 45 -5.46 1.55 -3.73
CA GLU A 45 -6.22 0.29 -3.84
C GLU A 45 -5.51 -0.72 -4.73
N ALA A 46 -5.02 -0.29 -5.90
CA ALA A 46 -4.27 -1.15 -6.80
C ALA A 46 -2.98 -1.67 -6.16
N LEU A 47 -2.27 -0.82 -5.41
CA LEU A 47 -1.06 -1.20 -4.69
C LEU A 47 -1.37 -2.21 -3.57
N LEU A 48 -2.46 -2.02 -2.82
CA LEU A 48 -2.87 -2.95 -1.77
C LEU A 48 -3.16 -4.34 -2.33
N GLN A 49 -3.88 -4.42 -3.44
CA GLN A 49 -4.16 -5.69 -4.13
C GLN A 49 -2.87 -6.39 -4.59
N GLN A 50 -1.88 -5.65 -5.07
CA GLN A 50 -0.57 -6.22 -5.45
C GLN A 50 0.20 -6.73 -4.24
N ILE A 51 0.16 -6.01 -3.12
CA ILE A 51 0.81 -6.44 -1.88
C ILE A 51 0.17 -7.74 -1.38
N GLU A 52 -1.17 -7.80 -1.35
CA GLU A 52 -1.91 -8.99 -0.91
C GLU A 52 -1.68 -10.19 -1.83
N ALA A 53 -1.64 -9.98 -3.15
CA ALA A 53 -1.31 -11.02 -4.11
C ALA A 53 0.10 -11.57 -3.89
N ASN A 54 1.09 -10.70 -3.66
CA ASN A 54 2.47 -11.13 -3.42
C ASN A 54 2.69 -11.79 -2.05
N GLN A 55 1.81 -11.55 -1.07
CA GLN A 55 1.88 -12.19 0.24
C GLN A 55 1.30 -13.61 0.24
N GLY A 56 0.37 -13.92 -0.66
CA GLY A 56 -0.18 -15.27 -0.84
C GLY A 56 0.82 -16.29 -1.40
N ASP A 57 1.93 -15.82 -1.97
CA ASP A 57 2.98 -16.69 -2.54
C ASP A 57 4.00 -17.19 -1.49
N ASN A 58 3.86 -16.81 -0.21
CA ASN A 58 4.83 -17.15 0.85
C ASN A 58 4.35 -18.25 1.82
N GLU A 59 3.34 -19.05 1.44
CA GLU A 59 2.80 -20.19 2.23
C GLU A 59 3.20 -21.60 1.71
N ILE A 60 4.40 -21.80 1.14
CA ILE A 60 4.91 -23.17 0.83
C ILE A 60 6.28 -23.42 1.47
#